data_AF-A0A969K8B2-F1
#
_entry.id   AF-A0A969K8B2-F1
#
_cell.length_a   1.000
_cell.length_b   1.000
_cell.length_c   1.000
_cell.angle_alpha   90.00
_cell.angle_beta   90.00
_cell.angle_gamma   90.00
#
_symmetry.space_group_name_H-M   'P 1'
#
loop_
_entity.id
_entity.type
_entity.pdbx_description
1 polymer ?
#
loop_
_entity_poly.entity_id
_entity_poly.type
_entity_poly.pdbx_seq_one_letter_code
_entity_poly.pdbx_strand_id
1 'polypeptide(L)'
;FAGGVYMRILPFALVRFWFRQRLAAGDPVAGYSHPYDIDVDQERFMFPEINESRFYNWLMYRNRDQVFPRLEKLLASGVRVMPYRDYVDAELGARVAHVRPSQERLRVDQHPRQQVARRHLQELSGESERAAPGFPLIEDPVDFGFGGRGG
;
A
#
# COMPACT_ATOMS: atom_id res chain seq x y z
N PHE A 1 5.43 9.21 11.22
CA PHE A 1 5.70 9.50 9.81
C PHE A 1 6.75 10.59 9.69
N ALA A 2 7.82 10.35 8.94
CA ALA A 2 8.82 11.35 8.58
C ALA A 2 8.70 11.67 7.09
N GLY A 3 8.07 12.80 6.77
CA GLY A 3 8.00 13.34 5.41
C GLY A 3 9.31 14.01 4.97
N GLY A 4 9.58 14.04 3.66
CA GLY A 4 10.75 14.72 3.09
C GLY A 4 10.87 16.19 3.52
N VAL A 5 9.76 16.94 3.52
CA VAL A 5 9.71 18.33 4.02
C VAL A 5 10.22 18.46 5.46
N TYR A 6 9.87 17.53 6.36
CA TYR A 6 10.34 17.58 7.75
C TYR A 6 11.85 17.38 7.83
N MET A 7 12.39 16.48 7.02
CA MET A 7 13.84 16.25 6.92
C MET A 7 14.59 17.48 6.37
N ARG A 8 13.95 18.28 5.50
CA ARG A 8 14.53 19.50 4.94
C ARG A 8 14.50 20.69 5.90
N ILE A 9 13.35 20.93 6.52
CA ILE A 9 13.06 22.22 7.17
C ILE A 9 13.24 22.16 8.67
N LEU A 10 12.85 21.06 9.33
CA LEU A 10 12.93 21.00 10.79
C LEU A 10 14.39 20.94 11.26
N PRO A 11 14.70 21.48 12.46
CA PRO A 11 16.00 21.29 13.07
C PRO A 11 16.32 19.80 13.23
N PHE A 12 17.50 19.38 12.78
CA PHE A 12 17.87 17.96 12.80
C PHE A 12 17.86 17.35 14.21
N ALA A 13 18.18 18.14 15.24
CA ALA A 13 18.10 17.72 16.63
C ALA A 13 16.69 17.27 17.02
N LEU A 14 15.65 17.97 16.55
CA LEU A 14 14.25 17.64 16.83
C LEU A 14 13.82 16.35 16.12
N VAL A 15 14.19 16.22 14.83
CA VAL A 15 13.97 15.00 14.05
C VAL A 15 14.63 13.80 14.75
N ARG A 16 15.90 13.94 15.14
CA ARG A 16 16.65 12.90 15.84
C ARG A 16 16.03 12.55 17.19
N PHE A 17 15.55 13.53 17.95
CA PHE A 17 14.89 13.31 19.24
C PHE A 17 13.64 12.43 19.08
N TRP A 18 12.71 12.81 18.19
CA TRP A 18 11.49 12.03 17.96
C TRP A 18 11.77 10.66 17.37
N PHE A 19 12.75 10.56 16.47
CA PHE A 19 13.15 9.28 15.90
C PHE A 19 13.64 8.32 16.98
N ARG A 20 14.54 8.79 17.87
CA ARG A 20 15.04 8.01 19.01
C ARG A 20 13.93 7.64 20.00
N GLN A 21 13.01 8.57 20.27
CA GLN A 21 11.89 8.33 21.17
C GLN A 21 11.00 7.17 20.67
N ARG A 22 10.70 7.15 19.37
CA ARG A 22 9.91 6.08 18.75
C ARG A 22 10.64 4.74 18.76
N LEU A 23 11.91 4.73 18.38
CA LEU A 23 12.72 3.51 18.45
C LEU A 23 12.84 2.97 19.88
N ALA A 24 12.99 3.83 20.88
CA ALA A 24 13.05 3.42 22.28
C ALA A 24 11.72 2.82 22.78
N ALA A 25 10.59 3.22 22.21
CA ALA A 25 9.29 2.61 22.46
C ALA A 25 9.07 1.28 21.71
N GLY A 26 10.02 0.87 20.86
CA GLY A 26 9.86 -0.28 19.97
C GLY A 26 8.97 -0.01 18.75
N ASP A 27 8.55 1.25 18.54
CA ASP A 27 7.70 1.61 17.42
C ASP A 27 8.53 1.69 16.12
N PRO A 28 8.05 1.09 15.02
CA PRO A 28 8.65 1.29 13.72
C PRO A 28 8.42 2.72 13.23
N VAL A 29 9.43 3.30 12.57
CA VAL A 29 9.33 4.64 11.99
C VAL A 29 9.19 4.53 10.48
N ALA A 30 8.00 4.85 9.97
CA ALA A 30 7.77 5.01 8.54
C ALA A 30 8.13 6.42 8.07
N GLY A 31 8.85 6.51 6.95
CA GLY A 31 9.19 7.75 6.29
C GLY A 31 8.89 7.68 4.79
N TYR A 32 8.54 8.82 4.20
CA TYR A 32 8.29 8.95 2.77
C TYR A 32 8.81 10.31 2.30
N SER A 33 9.64 10.30 1.26
CA SER A 33 10.14 11.52 0.62
C SER A 33 9.74 11.48 -0.85
N HIS A 34 9.23 12.58 -1.36
CA HIS A 34 8.96 12.67 -2.80
C HIS A 34 10.28 12.79 -3.56
N PRO A 35 10.33 12.40 -4.85
CA PRO A 35 11.50 12.64 -5.68
C PRO A 35 11.98 14.10 -5.63
N TYR A 36 11.05 15.06 -5.67
CA TYR A 36 11.40 16.49 -5.57
C TYR A 36 11.93 16.93 -4.20
N ASP A 37 11.79 16.14 -3.14
CA ASP A 37 12.38 16.46 -1.83
C ASP A 37 13.89 16.17 -1.81
N ILE A 38 14.38 15.29 -2.68
CA ILE A 38 15.76 14.81 -2.71
C ILE A 38 16.51 15.23 -3.97
N ASP A 39 15.80 15.49 -5.05
CA ASP A 39 16.38 15.91 -6.33
C ASP A 39 16.80 17.39 -6.26
N VAL A 40 18.11 17.61 -6.19
CA VAL A 40 18.75 18.93 -6.14
C VAL A 40 18.91 19.55 -7.51
N ASP A 41 18.91 18.75 -8.57
CA ASP A 41 19.15 19.16 -9.95
C ASP A 41 17.85 19.47 -10.70
N GLN A 42 16.70 19.05 -10.14
CA GLN A 42 15.40 19.37 -10.69
C GLN A 42 15.21 20.87 -10.90
N GLU A 43 14.83 21.22 -12.13
CA GLU A 43 14.58 22.60 -12.55
C GLU A 43 13.47 23.25 -11.70
N ARG A 44 13.67 24.53 -11.38
CA ARG A 44 12.80 25.27 -10.45
C ARG A 44 11.70 25.98 -11.21
N PHE A 45 10.49 25.46 -11.10
CA PHE A 45 9.29 26.09 -11.64
C PHE A 45 8.41 26.67 -10.53
N MET A 46 7.68 27.74 -10.86
CA MET A 46 6.60 28.23 -10.01
C MET A 46 5.42 27.30 -10.18
N PHE A 47 5.04 26.59 -9.12
CA PHE A 47 3.86 25.74 -9.14
C PHE A 47 2.61 26.63 -9.26
N PRO A 48 1.74 26.43 -10.26
CA PRO A 48 0.52 27.24 -10.44
C PRO A 48 -0.43 27.12 -9.24
N GLU A 49 -0.41 25.95 -8.58
CA GLU A 49 -1.31 25.55 -7.51
C GLU A 49 -1.04 26.26 -6.16
N ILE A 50 0.08 26.98 -6.02
CA ILE A 50 0.46 27.68 -4.77
C ILE A 50 0.22 29.20 -4.82
N ASN A 51 -0.67 29.67 -5.70
CA ASN A 51 -1.04 31.09 -5.85
C ASN A 51 0.17 32.02 -6.00
N GLU A 52 1.21 31.57 -6.72
CA GLU A 52 2.46 32.33 -6.93
C GLU A 52 3.17 32.77 -5.63
N SER A 53 2.87 32.10 -4.51
CA SER A 53 3.48 32.42 -3.22
C SER A 53 4.97 32.15 -3.26
N ARG A 54 5.75 33.23 -3.28
CA ARG A 54 7.22 33.19 -3.25
C ARG A 54 7.74 32.42 -2.04
N PHE A 55 7.03 32.48 -0.91
CA PHE A 55 7.37 31.75 0.30
C PHE A 55 7.20 30.24 0.12
N TYR A 56 6.06 29.78 -0.39
CA TYR A 56 5.83 28.34 -0.60
C TYR A 56 6.74 27.79 -1.69
N ASN A 57 6.99 28.57 -2.74
CA ASN A 57 7.98 28.21 -3.75
C ASN A 57 9.37 28.03 -3.11
N TRP A 58 9.83 29.02 -2.33
CA TRP A 58 11.10 28.90 -1.60
C TRP A 58 11.13 27.64 -0.71
N LEU A 59 10.05 27.35 0.01
CA LEU A 59 9.95 26.17 0.88
C LEU A 59 10.08 24.86 0.09
N MET A 60 9.56 24.80 -1.14
CA MET A 60 9.67 23.62 -2.00
C MET A 60 11.11 23.29 -2.40
N TYR A 61 11.97 24.30 -2.53
CA TYR A 61 13.36 24.13 -2.98
C TYR A 61 14.40 24.18 -1.85
N ARG A 62 14.02 24.65 -0.66
CA ARG A 62 14.93 24.80 0.46
C ARG A 62 15.42 23.45 0.99
N ASN A 63 16.74 23.35 1.21
CA ASN A 63 17.41 22.26 1.93
C ASN A 63 17.25 20.84 1.35
N ARG A 64 17.02 20.69 0.04
CA ARG A 64 16.90 19.35 -0.60
C ARG A 64 18.18 18.51 -0.45
N ASP A 65 19.32 19.18 -0.54
CA ASP A 65 20.67 18.66 -0.31
C ASP A 65 20.89 18.10 1.10
N GLN A 66 20.03 18.46 2.06
CA GLN A 66 20.17 18.05 3.45
C GLN A 66 19.46 16.73 3.78
N VAL A 67 18.60 16.22 2.90
CA VAL A 67 17.79 15.02 3.21
C VAL A 67 18.68 13.78 3.37
N PHE A 68 19.52 13.47 2.39
CA PHE A 68 20.40 12.29 2.45
C PHE A 68 21.42 12.35 3.59
N PRO A 69 22.18 13.44 3.80
CA PRO A 69 23.12 13.52 4.92
C PRO A 69 22.46 13.37 6.30
N ARG A 70 21.21 13.82 6.44
CA ARG A 70 20.45 13.65 7.69
C ARG A 70 19.95 12.22 7.85
N LEU A 71 19.49 11.59 6.77
CA LEU A 71 19.09 10.19 6.77
C LEU A 71 20.27 9.30 7.14
N GLU A 72 21.43 9.48 6.51
CA GLU A 72 22.67 8.75 6.83
C GLU A 72 23.03 8.84 8.32
N LYS A 73 22.95 10.03 8.92
CA LYS A 73 23.19 10.23 10.36
C LYS A 73 22.18 9.49 11.24
N LEU A 74 20.94 9.30 10.79
CA LEU A 74 19.96 8.49 11.50
C LEU A 74 20.26 7.00 11.34
N LEU A 75 20.60 6.56 10.13
CA LEU A 75 20.94 5.16 9.85
C LEU A 75 22.19 4.71 10.60
N ALA A 76 23.20 5.58 10.70
CA ALA A 76 24.43 5.35 11.47
C ALA A 76 24.18 5.11 12.98
N SER A 77 22.96 5.34 13.49
CA SER A 77 22.59 5.00 14.87
C SER A 77 22.22 3.53 15.10
N GLY A 78 22.42 2.66 14.10
CA GLY A 78 22.20 1.22 14.20
C GLY A 78 20.77 0.79 13.87
N VAL A 79 20.07 1.60 13.07
CA VAL A 79 18.67 1.37 12.73
C VAL A 79 18.59 0.40 11.56
N ARG A 80 17.76 -0.63 11.67
CA ARG A 80 17.47 -1.52 10.56
C ARG A 80 16.48 -0.85 9.61
N VAL A 81 16.86 -0.71 8.35
CA VAL A 81 15.95 -0.33 7.27
C VAL A 81 15.40 -1.59 6.63
N MET A 82 14.11 -1.60 6.32
CA MET A 82 13.48 -2.70 5.59
C MET A 82 12.39 -2.19 4.64
N PRO A 83 12.11 -2.93 3.57
CA PRO A 83 10.92 -2.69 2.75
C PRO A 83 9.66 -2.70 3.60
N TYR A 84 8.71 -1.80 3.30
CA TYR A 84 7.43 -1.75 4.02
C TYR A 84 6.65 -3.06 3.93
N ARG A 85 6.73 -3.77 2.78
CA ARG A 85 6.11 -5.08 2.61
C ARG A 85 6.64 -6.09 3.64
N ASP A 86 7.95 -6.14 3.87
CA ASP A 86 8.58 -7.10 4.77
C ASP A 86 8.16 -6.82 6.22
N TYR A 87 7.97 -5.55 6.57
CA TYR A 87 7.41 -5.14 7.86
C TYR A 87 5.96 -5.60 8.02
N VAL A 88 5.12 -5.37 7.01
CA VAL A 88 3.72 -5.78 7.01
C VAL A 88 3.58 -7.30 7.08
N ASP A 89 4.39 -8.05 6.33
CA ASP A 89 4.39 -9.52 6.34
C ASP A 89 4.79 -10.07 7.71
N ALA A 90 5.78 -9.47 8.36
CA ALA A 90 6.18 -9.85 9.72
C ALA A 90 5.08 -9.57 10.76
N GLU A 91 4.46 -8.39 10.72
CA GLU A 91 3.42 -7.99 11.67
C GLU A 91 2.08 -8.70 11.44
N LEU A 92 1.60 -8.76 10.19
CA LEU A 92 0.37 -9.48 9.84
C LEU A 92 0.56 -10.99 9.99
N GLY A 93 1.71 -11.54 9.59
CA GLY A 93 2.03 -12.95 9.79
C GLY A 93 1.99 -13.33 11.28
N ALA A 94 2.58 -12.50 12.15
CA ALA A 94 2.53 -12.69 13.60
C ALA A 94 1.10 -12.60 14.16
N ARG A 95 0.30 -11.63 13.69
CA ARG A 95 -1.09 -11.45 14.16
C ARG A 95 -2.04 -12.52 13.65
N VAL A 96 -1.91 -12.97 12.40
CA VAL A 96 -2.71 -14.08 11.83
C VAL A 96 -2.38 -15.39 12.52
N ALA A 97 -1.10 -15.65 12.83
CA ALA A 97 -0.69 -16.80 13.63
C ALA A 97 -1.29 -16.74 15.05
N HIS A 98 -1.35 -15.55 15.66
CA HIS A 98 -1.94 -15.35 16.99
C HIS A 98 -3.48 -15.46 17.02
N VAL A 99 -4.17 -15.22 15.90
CA VAL A 99 -5.63 -15.38 15.77
C VAL A 99 -6.05 -16.83 15.48
N ARG A 100 -5.11 -17.74 15.13
CA ARG A 100 -5.38 -19.18 14.96
C ARG A 100 -5.03 -20.11 16.16
N PRO A 101 -5.55 -19.91 17.40
CA PRO A 101 -5.54 -20.97 18.41
C PRO A 101 -6.93 -21.58 18.73
N SER A 102 -7.97 -21.42 17.89
CA SER A 102 -9.32 -21.91 18.28
C SER A 102 -10.25 -22.40 17.16
N GLN A 103 -9.80 -22.51 15.91
CA GLN A 103 -10.64 -23.04 14.81
C GLN A 103 -10.91 -24.56 14.89
N GLU A 104 -10.29 -25.28 15.83
CA GLU A 104 -10.62 -26.70 16.07
C GLU A 104 -11.88 -26.91 16.92
N ARG A 105 -12.47 -25.82 17.46
CA ARG A 105 -13.71 -25.88 18.27
C ARG A 105 -14.99 -25.52 17.52
N LEU A 106 -14.91 -25.34 16.20
CA LEU A 106 -16.06 -25.22 15.30
C LEU A 106 -16.25 -26.51 14.49
N ARG A 107 -16.22 -27.67 15.15
CA ARG A 107 -17.10 -28.78 14.73
C ARG A 107 -18.52 -28.31 15.02
N VAL A 108 -19.07 -27.59 14.05
CA VAL A 108 -20.49 -27.22 14.00
C VAL A 108 -21.27 -28.52 14.11
N ASP A 109 -21.95 -28.65 15.24
CA ASP A 109 -23.03 -29.60 15.47
C ASP A 109 -23.99 -29.44 14.28
N GLN A 110 -23.93 -30.37 13.32
CA GLN A 110 -24.72 -30.30 12.10
C GLN A 110 -26.18 -30.56 12.47
N HIS A 111 -26.87 -29.47 12.75
CA HIS A 111 -28.25 -29.48 13.18
C HIS A 111 -29.13 -30.09 12.06
N PRO A 112 -30.02 -31.07 12.37
CA PRO A 112 -30.80 -31.84 11.39
C PRO A 112 -31.62 -31.03 10.37
N ARG A 113 -31.86 -29.73 10.63
CA ARG A 113 -32.64 -28.84 9.78
C ARG A 113 -31.96 -28.51 8.44
N GLN A 114 -30.62 -28.58 8.35
CA GLN A 114 -29.93 -28.31 7.08
C GLN A 114 -29.96 -29.49 6.09
N GLN A 115 -30.29 -30.70 6.55
CA GLN A 115 -30.45 -31.85 5.66
C GLN A 115 -31.77 -31.79 4.86
N VAL A 116 -32.83 -31.18 5.43
CA VAL A 116 -34.14 -31.05 4.76
C VAL A 116 -34.09 -30.03 3.62
N ALA A 117 -33.40 -28.90 3.82
CA ALA A 117 -33.25 -27.87 2.78
C ALA A 117 -32.47 -28.36 1.55
N ARG A 118 -31.47 -29.24 1.76
CA ARG A 118 -30.73 -29.86 0.65
C ARG A 118 -31.55 -30.86 -0.16
N ARG A 119 -32.49 -31.57 0.46
CA ARG A 119 -33.37 -32.51 -0.23
C ARG A 119 -34.33 -31.79 -1.18
N HIS A 120 -34.93 -30.68 -0.73
CA HIS A 120 -35.81 -29.88 -1.59
C HIS A 120 -35.10 -29.19 -2.75
N LEU A 121 -33.84 -28.75 -2.57
CA LEU A 121 -33.07 -28.17 -3.67
C LEU A 121 -32.64 -29.19 -4.73
N GLN A 122 -32.46 -30.46 -4.34
CA GLN A 122 -32.19 -31.54 -5.30
C GLN A 122 -33.44 -31.98 -6.07
N GLU A 123 -34.61 -31.95 -5.45
CA GLU A 123 -35.89 -32.21 -6.13
C GLU A 123 -36.19 -31.13 -7.19
N LEU A 124 -35.94 -29.85 -6.87
CA LEU A 124 -36.17 -28.73 -7.78
C LEU A 124 -35.17 -28.66 -8.96
N SER A 125 -33.97 -29.22 -8.81
CA SER A 125 -32.97 -29.22 -9.89
C SER A 125 -33.14 -30.37 -10.89
N GLY A 126 -33.91 -31.41 -10.54
CA GLY A 126 -34.25 -32.51 -11.46
C GLY A 126 -35.33 -32.18 -12.51
N GLU A 127 -36.15 -31.15 -12.28
CA GLU A 127 -37.24 -30.78 -13.21
C GLU A 127 -36.82 -29.77 -14.29
N SER A 128 -35.62 -29.18 -14.19
CA SER A 128 -35.14 -28.10 -15.06
C SER A 128 -34.44 -28.55 -16.35
N GLU A 129 -34.35 -29.85 -16.64
CA GLU A 129 -33.71 -30.38 -17.85
C GLU A 129 -34.64 -30.50 -19.07
N ARG A 130 -35.89 -30.05 -18.99
CA ARG A 130 -36.79 -29.99 -20.16
C ARG A 130 -37.13 -28.55 -20.53
N ALA A 131 -36.57 -28.16 -21.69
CA ALA A 131 -36.93 -27.03 -22.55
C ALA A 131 -36.20 -25.70 -22.32
N ALA A 132 -35.17 -25.45 -23.13
CA ALA A 132 -35.03 -24.19 -23.85
C ALA A 132 -34.19 -24.39 -25.14
N PRO A 133 -34.67 -23.95 -26.33
CA PRO A 133 -33.94 -24.04 -27.58
C PRO A 133 -32.83 -22.98 -27.67
N GLY A 134 -31.76 -23.32 -28.38
CA GLY A 134 -30.46 -22.63 -28.35
C GLY A 134 -30.44 -21.20 -28.88
N PHE A 135 -29.59 -20.39 -28.24
CA PHE A 135 -29.10 -19.11 -28.75
C PHE A 135 -27.76 -19.32 -29.47
N PRO A 136 -27.55 -18.74 -30.66
CA PRO A 136 -26.27 -18.83 -31.35
C PRO A 136 -25.21 -17.97 -30.66
N LEU A 137 -24.01 -18.54 -30.52
CA LEU A 137 -22.79 -17.87 -30.05
C LEU A 137 -22.30 -16.93 -31.15
N ILE A 138 -22.11 -15.65 -30.81
CA ILE A 138 -21.39 -14.69 -31.65
C ILE A 138 -19.91 -14.90 -31.38
N GLU A 139 -19.20 -15.51 -32.32
CA GLU A 139 -17.75 -15.53 -32.38
C GLU A 139 -17.30 -14.41 -33.31
N ASP A 140 -16.57 -13.43 -32.79
CA ASP A 140 -15.56 -12.70 -33.57
C ASP A 140 -14.55 -12.07 -32.60
N PRO A 141 -13.24 -12.37 -32.74
CA PRO A 141 -12.19 -11.74 -31.95
C PRO A 141 -11.82 -10.37 -32.53
N VAL A 142 -11.75 -9.36 -31.66
CA VAL A 142 -11.32 -8.00 -32.00
C VAL A 142 -9.81 -7.98 -32.23
N ASP A 143 -9.42 -7.63 -33.46
CA ASP A 143 -8.04 -7.48 -33.93
C ASP A 143 -7.44 -6.13 -33.48
N PHE A 144 -6.31 -6.15 -32.79
CA PHE A 144 -5.57 -4.95 -32.36
C PHE A 144 -4.32 -4.76 -33.22
N GLY A 145 -4.48 -4.00 -34.31
CA GLY A 145 -3.37 -3.61 -35.18
C GLY A 145 -2.45 -2.57 -34.52
N PHE A 146 -1.18 -2.95 -34.29
CA PHE A 146 -0.11 -2.00 -34.01
C PHE A 146 0.44 -1.43 -35.32
N GLY A 147 0.02 -0.20 -35.65
CA GLY A 147 0.61 0.59 -36.73
C GLY A 147 1.89 1.28 -36.27
N GLY A 148 3.03 0.86 -36.83
CA GLY A 148 4.27 1.62 -36.76
C GLY A 148 4.24 2.87 -37.64
N ARG A 149 4.91 3.93 -37.20
CA ARG A 149 5.42 4.98 -38.09
C ARG A 149 6.85 5.30 -37.71
N GLY A 150 7.76 5.00 -38.64
CA GLY A 150 9.00 5.75 -38.79
C GLY A 150 8.73 7.04 -39.59
N GLY A 151 9.57 8.03 -39.35
CA GLY A 151 9.65 9.32 -40.01
C GLY A 151 10.76 10.12 -39.38
#